data_AF-A0A7M2QTJ9-F1
#
_entry.id   AF-A0A7M2QTJ9-F1
#
_cell.length_a   1.000
_cell.length_b   1.000
_cell.length_c   1.000
_cell.angle_alpha   90.00
_cell.angle_beta   90.00
_cell.angle_gamma   90.00
#
_symmetry.space_group_name_H-M   'P 1'
#
loop_
_entity.id
_entity.type
_entity.pdbx_description
1 polymer ?
#
loop_
_entity_poly.entity_id
_entity_poly.type
_entity_poly.pdbx_seq_one_letter_code
_entity_poly.pdbx_strand_id
1 'polypeptide(L)'
;MKIETHENKYVKQCLNCESEVTSMNEEHLFCTQCGFPIRNECTGTSKFNSGYGNEPLTHEEDEYPLEPTDAFCPKCSAESLFNQRGLIEVKYPRVEIINPPVSSGGEPFY
;
A
#
# COMPACT_ATOMS: atom_id res chain seq x y z
N MET A 1 -9.22 -15.34 1.87
CA MET A 1 -8.34 -16.26 1.13
C MET A 1 -6.96 -16.23 1.79
N LYS A 2 -6.24 -17.35 1.90
CA LYS A 2 -4.87 -17.36 2.43
C LYS A 2 -3.91 -17.26 1.24
N ILE A 3 -3.14 -16.18 1.16
CA ILE A 3 -2.10 -16.01 0.14
C ILE A 3 -0.87 -16.79 0.61
N GLU A 4 -0.34 -17.66 -0.25
CA GLU A 4 0.87 -18.40 0.07
C GLU A 4 2.12 -17.58 -0.26
N THR A 5 3.04 -17.53 0.71
CA THR A 5 4.30 -16.80 0.56
C THR A 5 5.51 -17.59 0.97
N HIS A 6 6.65 -17.12 0.48
CA HIS A 6 7.96 -17.42 1.00
C HIS A 6 8.21 -16.65 2.31
N GLU A 7 9.32 -16.98 2.98
CA GLU A 7 9.75 -16.41 4.26
C GLU A 7 10.02 -14.89 4.21
N ASN A 8 10.33 -14.36 3.03
CA ASN A 8 10.59 -12.95 2.76
C ASN A 8 9.34 -12.18 2.27
N LYS A 9 8.13 -12.73 2.49
CA LYS A 9 6.82 -12.15 2.12
C LYS A 9 6.52 -12.05 0.62
N TYR A 10 7.35 -12.65 -0.24
CA TYR A 10 7.03 -12.80 -1.65
C TYR A 10 5.98 -13.89 -1.85
N VAL A 11 5.03 -13.65 -2.76
CA VAL A 11 4.04 -14.66 -3.15
C VAL A 11 4.73 -15.83 -3.85
N LYS A 12 4.33 -17.07 -3.54
CA LYS A 12 4.89 -18.26 -4.22
C LYS A 12 4.45 -18.37 -5.68
N GLN A 13 3.26 -17.86 -5.96
CA GLN A 13 2.66 -17.84 -7.28
C GLN A 13 2.21 -16.42 -7.59
N CYS A 14 2.50 -15.96 -8.80
CA CYS A 14 2.04 -14.66 -9.27
C CYS A 14 0.50 -14.60 -9.24
N LEU A 15 -0.05 -13.60 -8.56
CA LEU A 15 -1.50 -13.45 -8.41
C LEU A 15 -2.23 -13.11 -9.73
N ASN A 16 -1.49 -12.82 -10.81
CA ASN A 16 -2.06 -12.47 -12.12
C ASN A 16 -1.88 -13.56 -13.17
N CYS A 17 -0.68 -14.11 -13.32
CA CYS A 17 -0.39 -15.11 -14.37
C CYS A 17 -0.13 -16.52 -13.82
N GLU A 18 -0.26 -16.72 -12.50
CA GLU A 18 -0.10 -17.99 -11.79
C GLU A 18 1.28 -18.66 -11.92
N SER A 19 2.22 -17.99 -12.60
CA SER A 19 3.59 -18.47 -12.75
C SER A 19 4.27 -18.52 -11.38
N GLU A 20 5.04 -19.57 -11.17
CA GLU A 20 5.87 -19.72 -9.98
C GLU A 20 6.86 -18.56 -9.86
N VAL A 21 6.98 -18.01 -8.66
CA VAL A 21 7.96 -16.97 -8.36
C VAL A 21 9.26 -17.65 -7.97
N THR A 22 10.16 -17.79 -8.94
CA THR A 22 11.45 -18.47 -8.76
C THR A 22 12.54 -17.57 -8.21
N SER A 23 12.35 -16.25 -8.26
CA SER A 23 13.31 -15.27 -7.76
C SER A 23 12.75 -14.54 -6.56
N MET A 24 13.47 -14.67 -5.45
CA MET A 24 13.16 -14.10 -4.13
C MET A 24 14.12 -12.96 -3.77
N ASN A 25 14.84 -12.41 -4.75
CA ASN A 25 15.75 -11.29 -4.52
C ASN A 25 14.94 -10.03 -4.18
N GLU A 26 15.41 -9.26 -3.19
CA GLU A 26 14.84 -7.98 -2.79
C GLU A 26 14.76 -6.97 -3.94
N GLU A 27 15.66 -7.07 -4.93
CA GLU A 27 15.62 -6.25 -6.15
C GLU A 27 14.53 -6.67 -7.15
N HIS A 28 13.98 -7.89 -7.03
CA HIS A 28 12.99 -8.44 -7.94
C HIS A 28 11.58 -8.30 -7.37
N LEU A 29 11.04 -7.08 -7.33
CA LEU A 29 9.69 -6.79 -6.81
C LEU A 29 8.54 -7.20 -7.76
N PHE A 30 8.87 -7.62 -8.98
CA PHE A 30 7.90 -7.92 -10.03
C PHE A 30 8.14 -9.31 -10.63
N CYS A 31 7.04 -9.97 -10.99
CA CYS A 31 7.05 -11.25 -11.70
C CYS A 31 7.79 -11.11 -13.02
N THR A 32 8.76 -11.99 -13.28
CA THR A 32 9.58 -11.96 -14.51
C THR A 32 8.80 -12.32 -15.77
N GLN A 33 7.61 -12.93 -15.64
CA GLN A 33 6.80 -13.35 -16.78
C GLN A 33 5.82 -12.26 -17.25
N CYS A 34 5.18 -11.55 -16.31
CA CYS A 34 4.12 -10.58 -16.65
C CYS A 34 4.30 -9.19 -16.01
N GLY A 35 5.38 -8.96 -15.26
CA GLY A 35 5.66 -7.69 -14.60
C GLY A 35 4.74 -7.37 -13.41
N PHE A 36 3.93 -8.31 -12.95
CA PHE A 36 3.00 -8.09 -11.85
C PHE A 36 3.71 -8.07 -10.49
N PRO A 37 3.32 -7.22 -9.52
CA PRO A 37 3.96 -7.18 -8.20
C PRO A 37 3.93 -8.53 -7.48
N ILE A 38 5.03 -8.91 -6.82
CA ILE A 38 5.17 -10.18 -6.09
C ILE A 38 5.46 -10.02 -4.58
N ARG A 39 5.68 -8.80 -4.10
CA ARG A 39 5.80 -8.46 -2.67
C ARG A 39 4.87 -7.30 -2.33
N ASN A 40 4.18 -7.37 -1.19
CA ASN A 40 3.34 -6.27 -0.72
C ASN A 40 4.15 -5.27 0.12
N GLU A 41 3.93 -3.98 -0.08
CA GLU A 41 4.73 -2.91 0.53
C GLU A 41 3.89 -1.69 0.87
N CYS A 42 4.37 -0.91 1.85
CA CYS A 42 3.82 0.40 2.18
C CYS A 42 4.07 1.41 1.05
N THR A 43 3.01 2.05 0.55
CA THR A 43 3.12 3.15 -0.42
C THR A 43 3.45 4.49 0.23
N GLY A 44 3.36 4.58 1.57
CA GLY A 44 3.59 5.77 2.39
C GLY A 44 5.03 6.32 2.41
N THR A 45 5.99 5.63 1.79
CA THR A 45 7.40 6.03 1.79
C THR A 45 7.71 7.06 0.70
N SER A 46 8.82 7.78 0.86
CA SER A 46 9.37 8.74 -0.11
C SER A 46 9.64 8.13 -1.50
N LYS A 47 9.76 6.81 -1.58
CA LYS A 47 10.00 6.05 -2.82
C LYS A 47 8.78 6.00 -3.75
N PHE A 48 7.56 6.05 -3.22
CA PHE A 48 6.32 5.88 -3.99
C PHE A 48 5.40 7.11 -3.98
N ASN A 49 5.52 8.01 -3.01
CA ASN A 49 4.73 9.24 -2.93
C ASN A 49 5.50 10.46 -3.45
N SER A 50 5.60 10.59 -4.78
CA SER A 50 6.02 11.86 -5.43
C SER A 50 4.85 12.69 -5.96
N GLY A 51 3.59 12.31 -5.69
CA GLY A 51 2.41 12.89 -6.33
C GLY A 51 1.34 13.40 -5.36
N TYR A 52 1.42 14.70 -5.05
CA TYR A 52 0.35 15.65 -4.68
C TYR A 52 -0.69 15.24 -3.61
N GLY A 53 -0.62 15.90 -2.45
CA GLY A 53 -1.62 15.78 -1.37
C GLY A 53 -1.16 16.18 0.04
N ASN A 54 0.11 16.60 0.23
CA ASN A 54 0.68 17.23 1.44
C ASN A 54 0.11 16.69 2.78
N GLU A 55 0.66 15.65 3.40
CA GLU A 55 2.08 15.54 3.79
C GLU A 55 2.60 14.10 3.67
N PRO A 56 3.90 13.91 3.38
CA PRO A 56 4.53 12.61 3.48
C PRO A 56 4.44 12.12 4.92
N LEU A 57 3.76 10.99 5.15
CA LEU A 57 3.91 10.21 6.38
C LEU A 57 5.26 9.49 6.31
N THR A 58 6.32 10.27 6.53
CA THR A 58 7.69 9.78 6.59
C THR A 58 7.88 8.93 7.83
N HIS A 59 7.93 7.61 7.64
CA HIS A 59 8.67 6.73 8.54
C HIS A 59 9.99 6.37 7.86
N GLU A 60 11.10 6.38 8.60
CA GLU A 60 12.49 6.41 8.12
C GLU A 60 12.93 5.20 7.27
N GLU A 61 12.10 4.17 7.16
CA GLU A 61 12.39 2.98 6.38
C GLU A 61 11.91 3.18 4.93
N ASP A 62 12.85 3.25 3.99
CA ASP A 62 12.61 3.44 2.55
C ASP A 62 11.70 2.34 1.96
N GLU A 63 11.65 1.18 2.60
CA GLU A 63 10.80 0.04 2.26
C GLU A 63 10.23 -0.59 3.54
N TYR A 64 8.90 -0.68 3.64
CA TYR A 64 8.24 -1.39 4.74
C TYR A 64 7.43 -2.57 4.18
N PRO A 65 7.98 -3.80 4.24
CA PRO A 65 7.33 -4.99 3.70
C PRO A 65 6.12 -5.37 4.55
N LEU A 66 4.95 -5.37 3.91
CA LEU A 66 3.67 -5.67 4.54
C LEU A 66 3.34 -7.15 4.43
N GLU A 67 2.43 -7.64 5.28
CA GLU A 67 1.88 -8.96 5.03
C GLU A 67 1.12 -8.97 3.69
N PRO A 68 1.05 -10.12 3.00
CA PRO A 68 0.49 -10.19 1.65
C PRO A 68 -0.98 -9.76 1.56
N THR A 69 -1.71 -9.88 2.68
CA THR A 69 -3.13 -9.54 2.79
C THR A 69 -3.38 -8.16 3.42
N ASP A 70 -2.33 -7.46 3.86
CA ASP A 70 -2.51 -6.14 4.47
C ASP A 70 -2.95 -5.14 3.42
N ALA A 71 -4.15 -4.58 3.61
CA ALA A 71 -4.69 -3.54 2.75
C ALA A 71 -4.09 -2.15 3.02
N PHE A 72 -3.64 -1.93 4.25
CA PHE A 72 -3.12 -0.66 4.72
C PHE A 72 -1.88 -0.90 5.58
N CYS A 73 -0.95 0.03 5.54
CA CYS A 73 0.24 0.01 6.40
C CYS A 73 -0.16 0.26 7.87
N PRO A 74 0.22 -0.61 8.81
CA PRO A 74 -0.08 -0.40 10.24
C PRO A 74 0.68 0.78 10.86
N LYS A 75 1.76 1.27 10.23
CA LYS A 75 2.56 2.41 10.72
C LYS A 75 1.95 3.76 10.37
N CYS A 76 1.54 3.94 9.11
CA CYS A 76 1.10 5.23 8.58
C CYS A 76 -0.32 5.24 8.00
N SER A 77 -1.02 4.10 7.99
CA SER A 77 -2.35 3.96 7.38
C SER A 77 -2.42 4.23 5.87
N ALA A 78 -1.28 4.39 5.19
CA ALA A 78 -1.23 4.46 3.72
C ALA A 78 -1.67 3.13 3.11
N GLU A 79 -2.17 3.16 1.88
CA GLU A 79 -2.53 1.94 1.15
C GLU A 79 -1.31 1.05 0.92
N SER A 80 -1.50 -0.25 0.92
CA SER A 80 -0.48 -1.17 0.46
C SER A 80 -0.43 -1.21 -1.06
N LEU A 81 0.72 -1.59 -1.63
CA LEU A 81 0.88 -1.75 -3.07
C LEU A 81 -0.17 -2.72 -3.65
N PHE A 82 -0.45 -3.82 -2.94
CA PHE A 82 -1.44 -4.79 -3.41
C PHE A 82 -2.86 -4.24 -3.34
N ASN A 83 -3.20 -3.44 -2.32
CA ASN A 83 -4.50 -2.77 -2.25
C ASN A 83 -4.67 -1.74 -3.37
N GLN A 84 -3.68 -0.87 -3.57
CA GLN A 84 -3.72 0.17 -4.61
C GLN A 84 -3.88 -0.43 -6.02
N ARG A 85 -3.38 -1.66 -6.22
CA ARG A 85 -3.50 -2.43 -7.46
C ARG A 85 -4.75 -3.33 -7.53
N GLY A 86 -5.59 -3.35 -6.49
CA GLY A 86 -6.83 -4.14 -6.44
C GLY A 86 -6.60 -5.66 -6.31
N LEU A 87 -5.47 -6.08 -5.73
CA LEU A 87 -5.02 -7.49 -5.70
C LEU A 87 -5.52 -8.27 -4.49
N ILE A 88 -6.08 -7.56 -3.51
CA ILE A 88 -6.57 -8.12 -2.26
C ILE A 88 -7.96 -7.59 -1.97
N GLU A 89 -8.78 -8.46 -1.38
CA GLU A 89 -10.13 -8.12 -0.98
C GLU A 89 -10.11 -7.28 0.30
N VAL A 90 -10.51 -6.01 0.18
CA VAL A 90 -10.63 -5.10 1.32
C VAL A 90 -12.03 -5.22 1.93
N LYS A 91 -12.13 -5.91 3.07
CA LYS A 91 -13.40 -6.08 3.80
C LYS A 91 -13.95 -4.77 4.38
N TYR A 92 -13.05 -3.86 4.78
CA TYR A 92 -13.40 -2.59 5.40
C TYR A 92 -12.67 -1.46 4.67
N PRO A 93 -13.36 -0.72 3.78
CA PRO A 93 -12.73 0.38 3.05
C PRO A 93 -12.34 1.52 4.00
N ARG A 94 -11.43 2.38 3.56
CA ARG A 94 -10.98 3.55 4.33
C ARG A 94 -12.17 4.45 4.64
N VAL A 95 -12.28 4.88 5.89
CA VAL A 95 -13.28 5.88 6.30
C VAL A 95 -12.78 7.26 5.85
N GLU A 96 -13.53 7.92 4.98
CA GLU A 96 -13.30 9.33 4.65
C GLU A 96 -13.84 10.21 5.78
N ILE A 97 -12.97 11.00 6.41
CA ILE A 97 -13.39 12.02 7.36
C ILE A 97 -13.87 13.23 6.55
N ILE A 98 -15.19 13.41 6.47
CA ILE A 98 -15.78 14.61 5.91
C ILE A 98 -15.55 15.73 6.93
N ASN A 99 -14.58 16.60 6.68
CA ASN A 99 -14.43 17.82 7.47
C ASN A 99 -15.66 18.70 7.19
N PRO A 100 -16.49 19.03 8.19
CA PRO A 100 -17.57 19.97 7.98
C PRO A 100 -16.98 21.30 7.54
N PRO A 101 -17.63 22.05 6.63
CA PRO A 101 -17.16 23.35 6.22
C PRO A 101 -16.96 24.20 7.48
N VAL A 102 -15.75 24.73 7.64
CA VAL A 102 -15.43 25.70 8.69
C VAL A 102 -16.40 26.86 8.48
N SER A 103 -17.43 26.94 9.32
CA SER A 103 -18.29 28.11 9.34
C SER A 103 -17.40 29.26 9.75
N SER A 104 -17.00 30.09 8.78
CA SER A 104 -16.37 31.37 9.00
C SER A 104 -17.36 32.23 9.77
N GLY A 105 -17.30 32.10 11.10
CA GLY A 105 -18.13 32.82 12.04
C GLY A 105 -17.86 34.32 11.93
N GLY A 106 -18.93 35.01 11.57
CA GLY A 106 -19.30 36.39 11.90
C GLY A 106 -18.20 37.36 12.32
N GLU A 107 -18.11 38.44 11.53
CA GLU A 107 -17.55 39.71 11.97
C GLU A 107 -18.07 40.09 13.37
N PRO A 108 -17.20 40.58 14.28
CA PRO A 108 -17.67 41.12 15.54
C PRO A 108 -18.46 42.40 15.26
N PHE A 109 -19.76 42.39 15.54
CA PHE A 109 -20.52 43.61 15.73
C PHE A 109 -20.28 44.14 17.15
N TYR A 110 -19.83 45.39 17.20
CA TYR A 110 -19.56 46.30 18.33
C TYR A 110 -18.17 46.25 18.98
#